data_AF-A0A916HPZ4-F1
#
_entry.id   AF-A0A916HPZ4-F1
#
_cell.length_a   1.000
_cell.length_b   1.000
_cell.length_c   1.000
_cell.angle_alpha   90.00
_cell.angle_beta   90.00
_cell.angle_gamma   90.00
#
_symmetry.space_group_name_H-M   'P 1'
#
loop_
_entity.id
_entity.type
_entity.pdbx_description
1 polymer ?
#
loop_
_entity_poly.entity_id
_entity_poly.type
_entity_poly.pdbx_seq_one_letter_code
_entity_poly.pdbx_strand_id
1 'polypeptide(L)'
;MFSRAMPQIQVKCPNCGQPFATSLEQIIDGGRDPQAKSRFLSGRTNVASCPACGVDFRLSTPLLYHDGRKELLITFIPMELGMPRDEQERLIGQMTQAIIQSLPQEERKGYLFVPKNALTLQGMVEMILEGDGITKAMIEARRERLGLVEKFLDSDPETWAALAQAEDANLDEDFFGMLLASADAAMNSGRQDVADQVLHLRDRLLELTTTGKHLVEEAEAQEKVFEEVSEALNELGDSPTREDLAKVIIEQAQISMDRVPMLVSLLRGAMDYQFFLDLGREIESAEGEQKTFLTTLRDNLTTLVQETDRQAHNIAAKAVETLQEIVNSEDLDGAIRANLEGIDDTFLAVLSANLQNAEQQKNSELVQRLQEVFDRVMSIMQESAPPPLRLINELIRVPDVEQARATIKARAPEFGPSLLQLFDVLMTELATQGGPGGSPVMIRLQALREAAAEALGEKSDGGSGTPIIRLGDREIKPPAPKADGDGRGSSESGIVLPFTRNRPKKS
;
A
#
# COMPACT_ATOMS: atom_id res chain seq x y z
N MET A 1 -2.07 -25.57 -13.47
CA MET A 1 -1.15 -25.01 -14.49
C MET A 1 -1.12 -25.94 -15.70
N PHE A 2 -1.89 -25.68 -16.75
CA PHE A 2 -1.70 -26.35 -18.05
C PHE A 2 -0.92 -25.39 -18.95
N SER A 3 0.41 -25.39 -18.81
CA SER A 3 1.28 -24.72 -19.79
C SER A 3 1.23 -25.56 -21.06
N ARG A 4 0.40 -25.16 -22.01
CA ARG A 4 0.38 -25.78 -23.34
C ARG A 4 1.72 -25.43 -23.98
N ALA A 5 2.56 -26.44 -24.23
CA ALA A 5 3.88 -26.24 -24.81
C ALA A 5 3.75 -25.37 -26.06
N MET A 6 4.42 -24.21 -26.05
CA MET A 6 4.39 -23.29 -27.18
C MET A 6 5.05 -23.95 -28.39
N PRO A 7 4.42 -23.92 -29.58
CA PRO A 7 5.00 -24.48 -30.78
C PRO A 7 6.35 -23.83 -31.06
N GLN A 8 7.35 -24.66 -31.32
CA GLN A 8 8.68 -24.22 -31.76
C GLN A 8 8.67 -24.06 -33.28
N ILE A 9 9.13 -22.92 -33.76
CA ILE A 9 9.27 -22.63 -35.19
C ILE A 9 10.73 -22.34 -35.53
N GLN A 10 11.14 -22.63 -36.76
CA GLN A 10 12.42 -22.17 -37.28
C GLN A 10 12.26 -20.79 -37.91
N VAL A 11 13.08 -19.84 -37.47
CA VAL A 11 13.13 -18.47 -37.99
C VAL A 11 14.53 -18.16 -38.49
N LYS A 12 14.65 -17.18 -39.39
CA LYS A 12 15.94 -16.63 -39.82
C LYS A 12 16.08 -15.21 -39.30
N CYS A 13 17.22 -14.91 -38.69
CA CYS A 13 17.52 -13.55 -38.26
C CYS A 13 17.53 -12.59 -39.46
N PRO A 14 16.77 -11.48 -39.44
CA PRO A 14 16.75 -10.52 -40.54
C PRO A 14 18.08 -9.76 -40.71
N ASN A 15 18.87 -9.64 -39.63
CA ASN A 15 20.16 -8.96 -39.64
C ASN A 15 21.32 -9.82 -40.20
N CYS A 16 21.55 -11.02 -39.64
CA CYS A 16 22.70 -11.87 -40.01
C CYS A 16 22.34 -13.16 -40.79
N GLY A 17 21.06 -13.45 -40.98
CA GLY A 17 20.60 -14.65 -41.72
C GLY A 17 20.66 -15.97 -40.94
N GLN A 18 21.19 -15.97 -39.71
CA GLN A 18 21.30 -17.19 -38.89
C GLN A 18 19.92 -17.83 -38.66
N PRO A 19 19.73 -19.12 -39.03
CA PRO A 19 18.53 -19.86 -38.68
C PRO A 19 18.59 -20.35 -37.22
N PHE A 20 17.50 -20.21 -36.47
CA PHE A 20 17.38 -20.74 -35.12
C PHE A 20 15.92 -21.06 -34.77
N ALA A 21 15.72 -21.86 -33.71
CA ALA A 21 14.39 -22.21 -33.22
C ALA A 21 13.93 -21.22 -32.14
N THR A 22 12.65 -20.86 -32.16
CA THR A 22 12.01 -20.02 -31.13
C THR A 22 10.57 -20.44 -30.92
N SER A 23 10.02 -20.15 -29.73
CA SER A 23 8.61 -20.36 -29.42
C SER A 23 7.72 -19.32 -30.11
N LEU A 24 6.54 -19.75 -30.55
CA LEU A 24 5.52 -18.89 -31.12
C LEU A 24 4.21 -18.95 -30.31
N GLU A 25 3.67 -17.79 -29.96
CA GLU A 25 2.39 -17.63 -29.28
C GLU A 25 1.35 -17.03 -30.23
N GLN A 26 0.32 -17.79 -30.61
CA GLN A 26 -0.73 -17.31 -31.51
C GLN A 26 -2.07 -17.04 -30.82
N ILE A 27 -2.31 -17.67 -29.68
CA ILE A 27 -3.55 -17.55 -28.92
C ILE A 27 -3.20 -16.93 -27.57
N ILE A 28 -3.76 -15.77 -27.30
CA ILE A 28 -3.55 -15.00 -26.07
C ILE A 28 -4.86 -15.00 -25.31
N ASP A 29 -4.97 -15.87 -24.30
CA ASP A 29 -6.15 -15.90 -23.42
C ASP A 29 -5.89 -15.00 -22.21
N GLY A 30 -6.28 -13.73 -22.31
CA GLY A 30 -6.08 -12.76 -21.22
C GLY A 30 -6.96 -13.02 -20.00
N GLY A 31 -8.05 -13.78 -20.16
CA GLY A 31 -8.93 -14.18 -19.06
C GLY A 31 -8.30 -15.24 -18.16
N ARG A 32 -7.56 -16.19 -18.76
CA ARG A 32 -6.89 -17.31 -18.07
C ARG A 32 -5.42 -17.08 -17.78
N ASP A 33 -4.71 -16.36 -18.65
CA ASP A 33 -3.30 -16.01 -18.52
C ASP A 33 -3.11 -14.48 -18.59
N PRO A 34 -3.25 -13.78 -17.44
CA PRO A 34 -2.97 -12.34 -17.35
C PRO A 34 -1.54 -11.98 -17.75
N GLN A 35 -0.57 -12.89 -17.58
CA GLN A 35 0.82 -12.64 -17.96
C GLN A 35 0.99 -12.63 -19.47
N ALA A 36 0.30 -13.51 -20.21
CA ALA A 36 0.27 -13.47 -21.68
C ALA A 36 -0.30 -12.13 -22.20
N LYS A 37 -1.38 -11.65 -21.58
CA LYS A 37 -1.94 -10.33 -21.88
C LYS A 37 -0.94 -9.21 -21.60
N SER A 38 -0.29 -9.21 -20.44
CA SER A 38 0.73 -8.20 -20.08
C SER A 38 1.90 -8.19 -21.06
N ARG A 39 2.43 -9.35 -21.45
CA ARG A 39 3.47 -9.48 -22.50
C ARG A 39 3.00 -8.93 -23.84
N PHE A 40 1.74 -9.16 -24.20
CA PHE A 40 1.18 -8.65 -25.45
C PHE A 40 1.06 -7.12 -25.45
N LEU A 41 0.46 -6.55 -24.40
CA LEU A 41 0.27 -5.11 -24.26
C LEU A 41 1.58 -4.34 -24.15
N SER A 42 2.60 -4.93 -23.53
CA SER A 42 3.97 -4.37 -23.50
C SER A 42 4.75 -4.59 -24.80
N GLY A 43 4.16 -5.25 -25.81
CA GLY A 43 4.79 -5.51 -27.08
C GLY A 43 5.92 -6.55 -27.03
N ARG A 44 6.00 -7.38 -26.00
CA ARG A 44 7.05 -8.41 -25.83
C ARG A 44 6.64 -9.78 -26.38
N THR A 45 5.38 -9.97 -26.76
CA THR A 45 4.92 -11.21 -27.40
C THR A 45 5.56 -11.42 -28.77
N ASN A 46 6.01 -12.64 -29.04
CA ASN A 46 6.66 -13.06 -30.29
C ASN A 46 7.86 -12.19 -30.71
N VAL A 47 8.62 -11.71 -29.73
CA VAL A 47 9.94 -11.11 -29.93
C VAL A 47 11.00 -12.20 -29.79
N ALA A 48 11.85 -12.36 -30.80
CA ALA A 48 12.93 -13.32 -30.82
C ALA A 48 14.29 -12.60 -30.78
N SER A 49 15.19 -13.08 -29.92
CA SER A 49 16.57 -12.59 -29.80
C SER A 49 17.52 -13.52 -30.57
N CYS A 50 18.25 -12.99 -31.53
CA CYS A 50 19.19 -13.80 -32.31
C CYS A 50 20.39 -14.24 -31.44
N PRO A 51 20.67 -15.55 -31.32
CA PRO A 51 21.79 -16.03 -30.50
C PRO A 51 23.17 -15.72 -31.11
N ALA A 52 23.23 -15.35 -32.39
CA ALA A 52 24.49 -15.08 -33.09
C ALA A 52 24.90 -13.60 -33.06
N CYS A 53 23.95 -12.67 -33.16
CA CYS A 53 24.25 -11.23 -33.23
C CYS A 53 23.52 -10.39 -32.18
N GLY A 54 22.67 -10.98 -31.34
CA GLY A 54 21.99 -10.30 -30.24
C GLY A 54 20.86 -9.37 -30.65
N VAL A 55 20.51 -9.26 -31.94
CA VAL A 55 19.40 -8.40 -32.37
C VAL A 55 18.06 -9.01 -31.98
N ASP A 56 17.19 -8.18 -31.42
CA ASP A 56 15.79 -8.50 -31.19
C ASP A 56 14.96 -8.14 -32.41
N PHE A 57 14.08 -9.04 -32.83
CA PHE A 57 13.13 -8.79 -33.90
C PHE A 57 11.78 -9.43 -33.60
N ARG A 58 10.71 -8.76 -34.02
CA ARG A 58 9.34 -9.25 -33.86
C ARG A 58 8.98 -10.19 -35.00
N LEU A 59 8.29 -11.28 -34.67
CA LEU A 59 7.74 -12.20 -35.66
C LEU A 59 6.35 -11.70 -36.10
N SER A 60 6.17 -11.49 -37.41
CA SER A 60 4.85 -11.20 -37.99
C SER A 60 4.04 -12.49 -38.05
N THR A 61 3.09 -12.65 -37.12
CA THR A 61 2.27 -13.87 -37.02
C THR A 61 0.79 -13.53 -36.81
N PRO A 62 -0.14 -14.37 -37.32
CA PRO A 62 -1.55 -14.28 -36.98
C PRO A 62 -1.77 -14.49 -35.49
N LEU A 63 -2.64 -13.67 -34.89
CA LEU A 63 -2.95 -13.68 -33.47
C LEU A 63 -4.46 -13.77 -33.24
N LEU A 64 -4.83 -14.42 -32.15
CA LEU A 64 -6.17 -14.44 -31.60
C LEU A 64 -6.09 -14.08 -30.10
N TYR A 65 -6.84 -13.07 -29.68
CA TYR A 65 -7.01 -12.71 -28.28
C TYR A 65 -8.40 -13.14 -27.79
N HIS A 66 -8.44 -13.71 -26.59
CA HIS A 66 -9.65 -14.15 -25.93
C HIS A 66 -9.71 -13.61 -24.49
N ASP A 67 -10.86 -13.08 -24.08
CA ASP A 67 -11.19 -12.79 -22.70
C ASP A 67 -12.66 -13.10 -22.42
N GLY A 68 -12.89 -14.24 -21.75
CA GLY A 68 -14.24 -14.74 -21.49
C GLY A 68 -15.04 -13.90 -20.49
N ARG A 69 -14.37 -13.14 -19.60
CA ARG A 69 -15.06 -12.25 -18.65
C ARG A 69 -15.68 -11.05 -19.36
N LYS A 70 -15.07 -10.65 -20.48
CA LYS A 70 -15.49 -9.50 -21.30
C LYS A 70 -16.25 -9.89 -22.56
N GLU A 71 -16.48 -11.19 -22.75
CA GLU A 71 -17.09 -11.73 -23.97
C GLU A 71 -16.38 -11.22 -25.23
N LEU A 72 -15.03 -11.21 -25.19
CA LEU A 72 -14.19 -10.60 -26.21
C LEU A 72 -13.36 -11.66 -26.94
N LEU A 73 -13.50 -11.70 -28.26
CA LEU A 73 -12.67 -12.51 -29.16
C LEU A 73 -12.20 -11.60 -30.30
N ILE A 74 -10.88 -11.39 -30.42
CA ILE A 74 -10.27 -10.51 -31.42
C ILE A 74 -9.28 -11.32 -32.25
N THR A 75 -9.29 -11.11 -33.56
CA THR A 75 -8.37 -11.73 -34.51
C THR A 75 -7.54 -10.66 -35.20
N PHE A 76 -6.28 -10.95 -35.46
CA PHE A 76 -5.38 -10.09 -36.22
C PHE A 76 -4.54 -10.96 -37.17
N ILE A 77 -4.54 -10.60 -38.46
CA ILE A 77 -3.69 -11.23 -39.48
C ILE A 77 -2.85 -10.14 -40.13
N PRO A 78 -1.52 -10.17 -39.99
CA PRO A 78 -0.66 -9.18 -40.62
C PRO A 78 -0.75 -9.22 -42.15
N MET A 79 -0.95 -8.05 -42.78
CA MET A 79 -1.12 -7.93 -44.24
C MET A 79 0.14 -8.32 -45.00
N GLU A 80 1.32 -8.14 -44.38
CA GLU A 80 2.62 -8.49 -44.95
C GLU A 80 2.80 -9.99 -45.19
N LEU A 81 1.94 -10.85 -44.62
CA LEU A 81 1.93 -12.29 -44.90
C LEU A 81 1.36 -12.63 -46.28
N GLY A 82 0.65 -11.70 -46.93
CA GLY A 82 0.10 -11.91 -48.27
C GLY A 82 -0.88 -13.09 -48.38
N MET A 83 -1.49 -13.50 -47.27
CA MET A 83 -2.32 -14.71 -47.18
C MET A 83 -3.63 -14.54 -47.96
N PRO A 84 -4.05 -15.50 -48.82
CA PRO A 84 -5.37 -15.48 -49.47
C PRO A 84 -6.53 -15.52 -48.48
N ARG A 85 -7.67 -14.91 -48.81
CA ARG A 85 -8.85 -14.81 -47.92
C ARG A 85 -9.33 -16.16 -47.39
N ASP A 86 -9.46 -17.16 -48.26
CA ASP A 86 -9.92 -18.49 -47.87
C ASP A 86 -8.99 -19.16 -46.83
N GLU A 87 -7.68 -18.89 -46.94
CA GLU A 87 -6.69 -19.39 -45.99
C GLU A 87 -6.77 -18.65 -44.66
N GLN A 88 -7.00 -17.34 -44.69
CA GLN A 88 -7.24 -16.52 -43.49
C GLN A 88 -8.45 -17.03 -42.70
N GLU A 89 -9.58 -17.25 -43.37
CA GLU A 89 -10.81 -17.76 -42.74
C GLU A 89 -10.60 -19.14 -42.12
N ARG A 90 -9.89 -20.03 -42.83
CA ARG A 90 -9.55 -21.37 -42.33
C ARG A 90 -8.68 -21.29 -41.07
N LEU A 91 -7.69 -20.39 -41.05
CA LEU A 91 -6.80 -20.21 -39.90
C LEU A 91 -7.54 -19.63 -38.69
N ILE A 92 -8.37 -18.61 -38.91
CA ILE A 92 -9.25 -18.05 -37.86
C ILE A 92 -10.13 -19.15 -37.28
N GLY A 93 -10.78 -19.96 -38.13
CA GLY A 93 -11.61 -21.08 -37.69
C GLY A 93 -10.83 -22.09 -36.82
N GLN A 94 -9.58 -22.40 -37.17
CA GLN A 94 -8.74 -23.29 -36.36
C GLN A 94 -8.40 -22.70 -34.99
N MET A 95 -8.02 -21.41 -34.93
CA MET A 95 -7.70 -20.74 -33.67
C MET A 95 -8.94 -20.60 -32.77
N THR A 96 -10.09 -20.24 -33.35
CA THR A 96 -11.37 -20.15 -32.63
C THR A 96 -11.78 -21.52 -32.09
N GLN A 97 -11.66 -22.58 -32.88
CA GLN A 97 -11.98 -23.93 -32.43
C GLN A 97 -11.03 -24.39 -31.31
N ALA A 98 -9.76 -24.04 -31.38
CA ALA A 98 -8.79 -24.34 -30.32
C ALA A 98 -9.14 -23.65 -28.99
N ILE A 99 -9.68 -22.43 -29.03
CA ILE A 99 -10.23 -21.76 -27.85
C ILE A 99 -11.49 -22.46 -27.35
N ILE A 100 -12.49 -22.71 -28.20
CA ILE A 100 -13.75 -23.36 -27.80
C ILE A 100 -13.51 -24.70 -27.11
N GLN A 101 -12.58 -25.51 -27.64
CA GLN A 101 -12.22 -26.81 -27.05
C GLN A 101 -11.54 -26.67 -25.68
N SER A 102 -10.88 -25.55 -25.42
CA SER A 102 -10.24 -25.28 -24.14
C SER A 102 -11.21 -24.79 -23.06
N LEU A 103 -12.41 -24.32 -23.43
CA LEU A 103 -13.39 -23.73 -22.52
C LEU A 103 -14.40 -24.78 -21.98
N PRO A 104 -14.79 -24.70 -20.69
CA PRO A 104 -15.97 -25.36 -20.12
C PRO A 104 -17.24 -25.04 -20.91
N GLN A 105 -18.25 -25.91 -20.80
CA GLN A 105 -19.48 -25.76 -21.60
C GLN A 105 -20.22 -24.47 -21.26
N GLU A 106 -20.18 -24.02 -20.01
CA GLU A 106 -20.84 -22.83 -19.48
C GLU A 106 -20.21 -21.53 -19.98
N GLU A 107 -18.93 -21.56 -20.34
CA GLU A 107 -18.16 -20.40 -20.84
C GLU A 107 -18.30 -20.23 -22.37
N ARG A 108 -18.87 -21.22 -23.08
CA ARG A 108 -19.02 -21.21 -24.55
C ARG A 108 -20.22 -20.37 -25.00
N LYS A 109 -20.09 -19.05 -24.87
CA LYS A 109 -21.13 -18.09 -25.26
C LYS A 109 -21.04 -17.67 -26.73
N GLY A 110 -22.05 -16.92 -27.18
CA GLY A 110 -22.23 -16.53 -28.58
C GLY A 110 -21.09 -15.70 -29.19
N TYR A 111 -20.39 -14.88 -28.40
CA TYR A 111 -19.31 -14.01 -28.90
C TYR A 111 -18.16 -14.79 -29.55
N LEU A 112 -17.96 -16.05 -29.19
CA LEU A 112 -16.93 -16.92 -29.77
C LEU A 112 -17.14 -17.20 -31.27
N PHE A 113 -18.37 -17.06 -31.75
CA PHE A 113 -18.73 -17.30 -33.15
C PHE A 113 -18.76 -16.02 -33.99
N VAL A 114 -18.51 -14.87 -33.37
CA VAL A 114 -18.47 -13.56 -34.03
C VAL A 114 -17.18 -12.83 -33.62
N PRO A 115 -16.00 -13.31 -34.04
CA PRO A 115 -14.74 -12.66 -33.71
C PRO A 115 -14.67 -11.26 -34.31
N LYS A 116 -14.20 -10.30 -33.51
CA LYS A 116 -13.83 -8.97 -33.99
C LYS A 116 -12.51 -9.07 -34.78
N ASN A 117 -12.39 -8.32 -35.85
CA ASN A 117 -11.18 -8.29 -36.68
C ASN A 117 -10.44 -6.97 -36.48
N ALA A 118 -9.18 -7.04 -36.04
CA ALA A 118 -8.28 -5.91 -35.96
C ALA A 118 -7.45 -5.79 -37.24
N LEU A 119 -7.42 -4.60 -37.83
CA LEU A 119 -6.67 -4.33 -39.06
C LEU A 119 -5.17 -4.17 -38.83
N THR A 120 -4.79 -3.75 -37.62
CA THR A 120 -3.41 -3.54 -37.20
C THR A 120 -3.20 -4.11 -35.81
N LEU A 121 -1.94 -4.43 -35.47
CA LEU A 121 -1.59 -4.87 -34.13
C LEU A 121 -1.96 -3.81 -33.08
N GLN A 122 -1.74 -2.54 -33.41
CA GLN A 122 -2.13 -1.41 -32.56
C GLN A 122 -3.65 -1.34 -32.35
N GLY A 123 -4.44 -1.55 -33.41
CA GLY A 123 -5.89 -1.63 -33.29
C GLY A 123 -6.36 -2.81 -32.44
N MET A 124 -5.64 -3.93 -32.46
CA MET A 124 -5.91 -5.06 -31.57
C MET A 124 -5.66 -4.69 -30.10
N VAL A 125 -4.55 -4.00 -29.81
CA VAL A 125 -4.24 -3.48 -28.47
C VAL A 125 -5.34 -2.52 -28.00
N GLU A 126 -5.76 -1.59 -28.86
CA GLU A 126 -6.84 -0.64 -28.55
C GLU A 126 -8.16 -1.34 -28.22
N MET A 127 -8.58 -2.33 -29.01
CA MET A 127 -9.80 -3.10 -28.73
C MET A 127 -9.74 -3.88 -27.40
N ILE A 128 -8.55 -4.35 -27.00
CA ILE A 128 -8.35 -5.02 -25.70
C ILE A 128 -8.49 -4.02 -24.57
N LEU A 129 -7.85 -2.85 -24.69
CA LEU A 129 -7.89 -1.78 -23.71
C LEU A 129 -9.31 -1.20 -23.55
N GLU A 130 -10.06 -1.04 -24.65
CA GLU A 130 -11.47 -0.66 -24.59
C GLU A 130 -12.31 -1.68 -23.80
N GLY A 131 -12.02 -2.97 -23.96
CA GLY A 131 -12.61 -4.02 -23.13
C GLY A 131 -12.24 -3.88 -21.65
N ASP A 132 -11.06 -3.35 -21.33
CA ASP A 132 -10.63 -3.00 -19.96
C ASP A 132 -11.24 -1.69 -19.43
N GLY A 133 -12.06 -1.00 -20.22
CA GLY A 133 -12.59 0.32 -19.87
C GLY A 133 -11.60 1.47 -20.13
N ILE A 134 -10.47 1.21 -20.80
CA ILE A 134 -9.45 2.19 -21.16
C ILE A 134 -9.68 2.60 -22.62
N THR A 135 -10.30 3.76 -22.82
CA THR A 135 -10.58 4.26 -24.17
C THR A 135 -9.32 4.86 -24.82
N LYS A 136 -9.33 4.96 -26.15
CA LYS A 136 -8.29 5.67 -26.90
C LYS A 136 -8.10 7.11 -26.41
N ALA A 137 -9.20 7.81 -26.12
CA ALA A 137 -9.16 9.16 -25.56
C ALA A 137 -8.46 9.20 -24.20
N MET A 138 -8.65 8.20 -23.33
CA MET A 138 -7.94 8.12 -22.05
C MET A 138 -6.43 7.87 -22.23
N ILE A 139 -6.03 7.06 -23.22
CA ILE A 139 -4.61 6.81 -23.52
C ILE A 139 -3.96 8.08 -24.08
N GLU A 140 -4.64 8.77 -25.00
CA GLU A 140 -4.19 10.03 -25.59
C GLU A 140 -4.08 11.10 -24.50
N ALA A 141 -5.09 11.27 -23.66
CA ALA A 141 -5.05 12.21 -22.54
C ALA A 141 -3.92 11.88 -21.55
N ARG A 142 -3.61 10.60 -21.31
CA ARG A 142 -2.45 10.22 -20.48
C ARG A 142 -1.11 10.54 -21.15
N ARG A 143 -0.99 10.36 -22.48
CA ARG A 143 0.21 10.77 -23.23
C ARG A 143 0.38 12.28 -23.25
N GLU A 144 -0.70 13.02 -23.41
CA GLU A 144 -0.69 14.49 -23.37
C GLU A 144 -0.24 14.99 -22.01
N ARG A 145 -0.77 14.42 -20.91
CA ARG A 145 -0.29 14.73 -19.54
C ARG A 145 1.19 14.40 -19.36
N LEU A 146 1.67 13.25 -19.82
CA LEU A 146 3.10 12.90 -19.80
C LEU A 146 3.94 13.95 -20.55
N GLY A 147 3.52 14.33 -21.75
CA GLY A 147 4.19 15.36 -22.54
C GLY A 147 4.19 16.72 -21.87
N LEU A 148 3.14 17.06 -21.10
CA LEU A 148 3.11 18.29 -20.29
C LEU A 148 4.11 18.23 -19.14
N VAL A 149 4.20 17.09 -18.42
CA VAL A 149 5.22 16.91 -17.36
C VAL A 149 6.62 17.10 -17.93
N GLU A 150 6.94 16.45 -19.05
CA GLU A 150 8.23 16.62 -19.74
C GLU A 150 8.46 18.08 -20.15
N LYS A 151 7.46 18.73 -20.73
CA LYS A 151 7.53 20.15 -21.14
C LYS A 151 7.82 21.08 -19.95
N PHE A 152 7.23 20.83 -18.78
CA PHE A 152 7.52 21.62 -17.58
C PHE A 152 8.94 21.36 -17.06
N LEU A 153 9.35 20.10 -16.97
CA LEU A 153 10.69 19.72 -16.48
C LEU A 153 11.82 20.22 -17.39
N ASP A 154 11.60 20.25 -18.71
CA ASP A 154 12.55 20.77 -19.69
C ASP A 154 12.58 22.31 -19.76
N SER A 155 11.62 23.00 -19.11
CA SER A 155 11.48 24.45 -19.14
C SER A 155 12.04 25.12 -17.89
N ASP A 156 12.56 26.35 -18.04
CA ASP A 156 13.08 27.11 -16.91
C ASP A 156 11.96 27.54 -15.93
N PRO A 157 12.21 27.53 -14.61
CA PRO A 157 11.20 27.89 -13.60
C PRO A 157 10.55 29.26 -13.76
N GLU A 158 11.26 30.22 -14.37
CA GLU A 158 10.73 31.55 -14.69
C GLU A 158 9.58 31.51 -15.69
N THR A 159 9.53 30.47 -16.54
CA THR A 159 8.51 30.31 -17.59
C THR A 159 7.28 29.53 -17.11
N TRP A 160 7.37 28.85 -15.97
CA TRP A 160 6.29 27.98 -15.46
C TRP A 160 4.99 28.73 -15.23
N ALA A 161 5.01 30.00 -14.79
CA ALA A 161 3.79 30.78 -14.61
C ALA A 161 3.01 30.99 -15.90
N ALA A 162 3.70 31.33 -17.00
CA ALA A 162 3.07 31.51 -18.30
C ALA A 162 2.60 30.18 -18.88
N LEU A 163 3.38 29.12 -18.70
CA LEU A 163 3.03 27.78 -19.18
C LEU A 163 1.84 27.19 -18.40
N ALA A 164 1.82 27.33 -17.08
CA ALA A 164 0.72 26.91 -16.22
C ALA A 164 -0.58 27.63 -16.59
N GLN A 165 -0.52 28.93 -16.85
CA GLN A 165 -1.70 29.67 -17.29
C GLN A 165 -2.21 29.23 -18.67
N ALA A 166 -1.31 28.89 -19.60
CA ALA A 166 -1.68 28.43 -20.94
C ALA A 166 -2.31 27.02 -20.93
N GLU A 167 -1.86 26.17 -20.01
CA GLU A 167 -2.27 24.76 -19.92
C GLU A 167 -3.21 24.49 -18.75
N ASP A 168 -3.75 25.51 -18.06
CA ASP A 168 -4.50 25.37 -16.79
C ASP A 168 -5.63 24.33 -16.86
N ALA A 169 -6.33 24.24 -18.00
CA ALA A 169 -7.40 23.28 -18.22
C ALA A 169 -6.93 21.80 -18.28
N ASN A 170 -5.65 21.57 -18.55
CA ASN A 170 -5.01 20.25 -18.62
C ASN A 170 -4.30 19.87 -17.31
N LEU A 171 -4.28 20.77 -16.32
CA LEU A 171 -3.63 20.59 -15.01
C LEU A 171 -4.69 20.23 -13.97
N ASP A 172 -5.27 19.04 -14.15
CA ASP A 172 -6.31 18.46 -13.31
C ASP A 172 -5.74 17.63 -12.13
N GLU A 173 -6.63 17.10 -11.28
CA GLU A 173 -6.24 16.29 -10.12
C GLU A 173 -5.39 15.07 -10.54
N ASP A 174 -5.73 14.43 -11.66
CA ASP A 174 -4.98 13.32 -12.23
C ASP A 174 -3.54 13.72 -12.59
N PHE A 175 -3.34 14.93 -13.14
CA PHE A 175 -2.01 15.47 -13.42
C PHE A 175 -1.18 15.64 -12.14
N PHE A 176 -1.77 16.21 -11.08
CA PHE A 176 -1.09 16.37 -9.79
C PHE A 176 -0.78 15.03 -9.12
N GLY A 177 -1.73 14.09 -9.15
CA GLY A 177 -1.51 12.71 -8.69
C GLY A 177 -0.40 12.01 -9.45
N MET A 178 -0.28 12.29 -10.76
CA MET A 178 0.79 11.76 -11.59
C MET A 178 2.18 12.34 -11.23
N LEU A 179 2.28 13.62 -10.89
CA LEU A 179 3.53 14.21 -10.40
C LEU A 179 3.98 13.55 -9.09
N LEU A 180 3.06 13.35 -8.14
CA LEU A 180 3.34 12.64 -6.88
C LEU A 180 3.84 11.21 -7.11
N ALA A 181 3.10 10.42 -7.91
CA ALA A 181 3.50 9.06 -8.22
C ALA A 181 4.87 8.99 -8.94
N SER A 182 5.20 10.01 -9.73
CA SER A 182 6.50 10.11 -10.42
C SER A 182 7.64 10.43 -9.45
N ALA A 183 7.41 11.32 -8.48
CA ALA A 183 8.35 11.61 -7.40
C ALA A 183 8.59 10.36 -6.54
N ASP A 184 7.53 9.66 -6.11
CA ASP A 184 7.64 8.42 -5.34
C ASP A 184 8.45 7.35 -6.09
N ALA A 185 8.18 7.15 -7.39
CA ALA A 185 8.93 6.22 -8.22
C ALA A 185 10.41 6.62 -8.37
N ALA A 186 10.71 7.92 -8.43
CA ALA A 186 12.08 8.42 -8.45
C ALA A 186 12.80 8.16 -7.12
N MET A 187 12.15 8.43 -5.98
CA MET A 187 12.67 8.11 -4.64
C MET A 187 12.96 6.61 -4.47
N ASN A 188 12.00 5.76 -4.83
CA ASN A 188 12.12 4.30 -4.72
C ASN A 188 13.20 3.73 -5.66
N SER A 189 13.56 4.43 -6.74
CA SER A 189 14.67 4.08 -7.63
C SER A 189 16.01 4.68 -7.23
N GLY A 190 16.09 5.37 -6.08
CA GLY A 190 17.30 6.02 -5.57
C GLY A 190 17.70 7.31 -6.30
N ARG A 191 16.80 7.88 -7.11
CA ARG A 191 17.01 9.13 -7.86
C ARG A 191 16.35 10.29 -7.12
N GLN A 192 16.94 10.64 -5.97
CA GLN A 192 16.40 11.68 -5.11
C GLN A 192 16.41 13.07 -5.76
N ASP A 193 17.42 13.37 -6.57
CA ASP A 193 17.53 14.61 -7.34
C ASP A 193 16.34 14.82 -8.29
N VAL A 194 15.88 13.75 -8.94
CA VAL A 194 14.71 13.78 -9.82
C VAL A 194 13.43 13.94 -9.01
N ALA A 195 13.32 13.25 -7.87
CA ALA A 195 12.16 13.38 -6.99
C ALA A 195 12.00 14.82 -6.49
N ASP A 196 13.07 15.43 -6.01
CA ASP A 196 13.09 16.81 -5.50
C ASP A 196 12.70 17.81 -6.60
N GLN A 197 13.17 17.62 -7.83
CA GLN A 197 12.79 18.45 -8.98
C GLN A 197 11.29 18.36 -9.30
N VAL A 198 10.73 17.14 -9.31
CA VAL A 198 9.31 16.91 -9.58
C VAL A 198 8.43 17.50 -8.48
N LEU A 199 8.84 17.36 -7.21
CA LEU A 199 8.13 17.95 -6.07
C LEU A 199 8.17 19.48 -6.10
N HIS A 200 9.32 20.07 -6.41
CA HIS A 200 9.43 21.53 -6.56
C HIS A 200 8.53 22.07 -7.69
N LEU A 201 8.48 21.37 -8.83
CA LEU A 201 7.54 21.70 -9.90
C LEU A 201 6.09 21.62 -9.40
N ARG A 202 5.71 20.52 -8.74
CA ARG A 202 4.36 20.34 -8.19
C ARG A 202 3.98 21.49 -7.28
N ASP A 203 4.81 21.81 -6.30
CA ASP A 203 4.52 22.85 -5.30
C ASP A 203 4.32 24.20 -5.98
N ARG A 204 5.14 24.50 -7.00
CA ARG A 204 4.97 25.73 -7.76
C ARG A 204 3.68 25.74 -8.59
N LEU A 205 3.29 24.60 -9.17
CA LEU A 205 2.03 24.49 -9.91
C LEU A 205 0.80 24.57 -9.00
N LEU A 206 0.87 24.07 -7.76
CA LEU A 206 -0.22 24.22 -6.78
C LEU A 206 -0.57 25.70 -6.55
N GLU A 207 0.44 26.58 -6.49
CA GLU A 207 0.23 28.02 -6.31
C GLU A 207 -0.25 28.75 -7.58
N LEU A 208 0.04 28.19 -8.76
CA LEU A 208 -0.15 28.87 -10.04
C LEU A 208 -1.46 28.51 -10.74
N THR A 209 -1.96 27.29 -10.55
CA THR A 209 -3.11 26.77 -11.31
C THR A 209 -4.41 26.87 -10.53
N THR A 210 -5.54 26.80 -11.25
CA THR A 210 -6.88 26.81 -10.64
C THR A 210 -7.10 25.57 -9.79
N THR A 211 -6.86 24.38 -10.34
CA THR A 211 -6.97 23.11 -9.62
C THR A 211 -6.00 23.03 -8.45
N GLY A 212 -4.77 23.52 -8.64
CA GLY A 212 -3.75 23.51 -7.61
C GLY A 212 -4.15 24.27 -6.36
N LYS A 213 -4.70 25.48 -6.54
CA LYS A 213 -5.21 26.29 -5.42
C LYS A 213 -6.37 25.63 -4.72
N HIS A 214 -7.29 25.02 -5.48
CA HIS A 214 -8.41 24.29 -4.91
C HIS A 214 -7.93 23.11 -4.04
N LEU A 215 -6.96 22.34 -4.53
CA LEU A 215 -6.36 21.24 -3.77
C LEU A 215 -5.70 21.72 -2.46
N VAL A 216 -5.04 22.88 -2.49
CA VAL A 216 -4.46 23.48 -1.27
C VAL A 216 -5.57 23.94 -0.31
N GLU A 217 -6.59 24.64 -0.80
CA GLU A 217 -7.73 25.09 0.01
C GLU A 217 -8.49 23.91 0.65
N GLU A 218 -8.69 22.82 -0.09
CA GLU A 218 -9.30 21.60 0.42
C GLU A 218 -8.43 20.94 1.50
N ALA A 219 -7.11 20.87 1.29
CA ALA A 219 -6.18 20.33 2.27
C ALA A 219 -6.14 21.17 3.56
N GLU A 220 -6.06 22.49 3.44
CA GLU A 220 -6.10 23.42 4.59
C GLU A 220 -7.44 23.32 5.35
N ALA A 221 -8.56 23.17 4.63
CA ALA A 221 -9.86 22.96 5.25
C ALA A 221 -9.93 21.64 6.03
N GLN A 222 -9.36 20.56 5.48
CA GLN A 222 -9.26 19.27 6.17
C GLN A 222 -8.36 19.33 7.39
N GLU A 223 -7.20 19.99 7.29
CA GLU A 223 -6.27 20.19 8.42
C GLU A 223 -6.94 20.97 9.55
N LYS A 224 -7.64 22.06 9.22
CA LYS A 224 -8.39 22.82 10.21
C LYS A 224 -9.49 22.00 10.89
N VAL A 225 -10.21 21.17 10.13
CA VAL A 225 -11.20 20.25 10.71
C VAL A 225 -10.52 19.25 11.65
N PHE A 226 -9.34 18.75 11.30
CA PHE A 226 -8.56 17.86 12.15
C PHE A 226 -8.14 18.53 13.46
N GLU A 227 -7.64 19.76 13.39
CA GLU A 227 -7.28 20.54 14.58
C GLU A 227 -8.48 20.76 15.50
N GLU A 228 -9.61 21.21 14.95
CA GLU A 228 -10.84 21.46 15.73
C GLU A 228 -11.40 20.18 16.37
N VAL A 229 -11.39 19.05 15.65
CA VAL A 229 -11.83 17.75 16.18
C VAL A 229 -10.85 17.26 17.26
N SER A 230 -9.55 17.43 17.05
CA SER A 230 -8.53 17.03 18.02
C SER A 230 -8.60 17.86 19.29
N GLU A 231 -8.82 19.17 19.19
CA GLU A 231 -9.03 20.06 20.33
C GLU A 231 -10.27 19.65 21.13
N ALA A 232 -11.40 19.42 20.46
CA ALA A 232 -12.63 18.95 21.11
C ALA A 232 -12.45 17.61 21.84
N LEU A 233 -11.61 16.71 21.32
CA LEU A 233 -11.28 15.45 21.97
C LEU A 233 -10.34 15.64 23.17
N ASN A 234 -9.36 16.52 23.07
CA ASN A 234 -8.42 16.82 24.14
C ASN A 234 -9.11 17.50 25.34
N GLU A 235 -10.16 18.29 25.11
CA GLU A 235 -10.98 18.90 26.18
C GLU A 235 -11.66 17.86 27.08
N LEU A 236 -11.84 16.61 26.62
CA LEU A 236 -12.43 15.54 27.42
C LEU A 236 -11.46 14.95 28.48
N GLY A 237 -10.17 15.27 28.39
CA GLY A 237 -9.13 14.77 29.30
C GLY A 237 -8.72 13.31 29.06
N ASP A 238 -7.93 12.74 29.98
CA ASP A 238 -7.20 11.47 29.77
C ASP A 238 -8.06 10.19 29.76
N SER A 239 -9.35 10.27 30.09
CA SER A 239 -10.22 9.09 30.19
C SER A 239 -11.68 9.44 29.87
N PRO A 240 -11.97 9.84 28.62
CA PRO A 240 -13.32 10.16 28.20
C PRO A 240 -14.21 8.93 28.32
N THR A 241 -15.42 9.10 28.86
CA THR A 241 -16.42 8.03 28.85
C THR A 241 -17.02 7.88 27.46
N ARG A 242 -17.67 6.75 27.19
CA ARG A 242 -18.38 6.55 25.92
C ARG A 242 -19.46 7.61 25.69
N GLU A 243 -20.10 8.06 26.76
CA GLU A 243 -21.12 9.12 26.69
C GLU A 243 -20.50 10.46 26.28
N ASP A 244 -19.32 10.80 26.83
CA ASP A 244 -18.59 12.00 26.44
C ASP A 244 -18.19 11.97 24.96
N LEU A 245 -17.71 10.83 24.47
CA LEU A 245 -17.35 10.64 23.06
C LEU A 245 -18.58 10.72 22.14
N ALA A 246 -19.71 10.12 22.53
CA ALA A 246 -20.95 10.21 21.77
C ALA A 246 -21.42 11.65 21.63
N LYS A 247 -21.32 12.42 22.72
CA LYS A 247 -21.66 13.85 22.72
C LYS A 247 -20.78 14.64 21.74
N VAL A 248 -19.46 14.45 21.77
CA VAL A 248 -18.55 15.12 20.82
C VAL A 248 -18.86 14.73 19.38
N ILE A 249 -19.14 13.46 19.11
CA ILE A 249 -19.51 13.01 17.76
C ILE A 249 -20.77 13.72 17.27
N ILE A 250 -21.79 13.83 18.12
CA ILE A 250 -23.05 14.50 17.80
C ILE A 250 -22.81 16.01 17.57
N GLU A 251 -22.07 16.68 18.44
CA GLU A 251 -21.76 18.12 18.33
C GLU A 251 -20.98 18.43 17.06
N GLN A 252 -19.94 17.65 16.75
CA GLN A 252 -19.15 17.84 15.53
C GLN A 252 -19.95 17.53 14.26
N ALA A 253 -20.80 16.51 14.28
CA ALA A 253 -21.69 16.18 13.16
C ALA A 253 -22.77 17.26 12.93
N GLN A 254 -23.16 18.01 13.97
CA GLN A 254 -24.07 19.16 13.83
C GLN A 254 -23.39 20.36 13.16
N ILE A 255 -22.08 20.54 13.36
CA ILE A 255 -21.30 21.57 12.66
C ILE A 255 -21.21 21.23 11.17
N SER A 256 -20.80 20.01 10.84
CA SER A 256 -20.87 19.48 9.48
C SER A 256 -20.82 17.95 9.49
N MET A 257 -21.67 17.33 8.66
CA MET A 257 -21.67 15.88 8.45
C MET A 257 -20.36 15.38 7.81
N ASP A 258 -19.61 16.26 7.13
CA ASP A 258 -18.33 15.94 6.49
C ASP A 258 -17.20 15.65 7.51
N ARG A 259 -17.42 15.99 8.79
CA ARG A 259 -16.49 15.67 9.88
C ARG A 259 -16.59 14.22 10.37
N VAL A 260 -17.71 13.55 10.08
CA VAL A 260 -18.01 12.20 10.58
C VAL A 260 -16.99 11.15 10.13
N PRO A 261 -16.52 11.10 8.87
CA PRO A 261 -15.46 10.17 8.45
C PRO A 261 -14.19 10.27 9.31
N MET A 262 -13.76 11.49 9.63
CA MET A 262 -12.58 11.72 10.46
C MET A 262 -12.79 11.24 11.90
N LEU A 263 -13.96 11.52 12.48
CA LEU A 263 -14.32 11.03 13.82
C LEU A 263 -14.37 9.50 13.89
N VAL A 264 -14.88 8.84 12.85
CA VAL A 264 -14.88 7.37 12.77
C VAL A 264 -13.47 6.83 12.73
N SER A 265 -12.57 7.44 11.94
CA SER A 265 -11.16 7.05 11.87
C SER A 265 -10.47 7.15 13.25
N LEU A 266 -10.65 8.27 13.95
CA LEU A 266 -10.00 8.52 15.24
C LEU A 266 -10.62 7.75 16.41
N LEU A 267 -11.95 7.59 16.42
CA LEU A 267 -12.71 7.07 17.56
C LEU A 267 -13.27 5.67 17.31
N ARG A 268 -12.77 4.96 16.30
CA ARG A 268 -13.28 3.63 15.92
C ARG A 268 -13.40 2.70 17.12
N GLY A 269 -12.40 2.68 18.01
CA GLY A 269 -12.38 1.82 19.19
C GLY A 269 -13.53 2.05 20.18
N ALA A 270 -14.13 3.26 20.20
CA ALA A 270 -15.25 3.61 21.06
C ALA A 270 -16.63 3.26 20.45
N MET A 271 -16.72 3.14 19.13
CA MET A 271 -17.95 2.88 18.37
C MET A 271 -18.30 1.38 18.34
N ASP A 272 -18.44 0.77 19.51
CA ASP A 272 -18.80 -0.65 19.63
C ASP A 272 -20.33 -0.87 19.61
N TYR A 273 -20.76 -2.13 19.77
CA TYR A 273 -22.18 -2.47 19.80
C TYR A 273 -22.96 -1.67 20.86
N GLN A 274 -22.35 -1.39 22.01
CA GLN A 274 -23.03 -0.68 23.08
C GLN A 274 -23.20 0.80 22.73
N PHE A 275 -22.23 1.42 22.08
CA PHE A 275 -22.36 2.79 21.53
C PHE A 275 -23.61 2.92 20.64
N PHE A 276 -23.81 2.01 19.69
CA PHE A 276 -24.98 2.07 18.81
C PHE A 276 -26.31 1.78 19.52
N LEU A 277 -26.31 0.96 20.58
CA LEU A 277 -27.47 0.80 21.45
C LEU A 277 -27.81 2.10 22.19
N ASP A 278 -26.80 2.80 22.68
CA ASP A 278 -26.96 4.05 23.42
C ASP A 278 -27.50 5.16 22.49
N LEU A 279 -26.90 5.31 21.31
CA LEU A 279 -27.37 6.23 20.27
C LEU A 279 -28.81 5.90 19.80
N GLY A 280 -29.14 4.60 19.73
CA GLY A 280 -30.51 4.15 19.43
C GLY A 280 -31.53 4.64 20.46
N ARG A 281 -31.21 4.58 21.75
CA ARG A 281 -32.06 5.09 22.82
C ARG A 281 -32.22 6.62 22.74
N GLU A 282 -31.15 7.33 22.40
CA GLU A 282 -31.20 8.79 22.21
C GLU A 282 -32.13 9.17 21.05
N ILE A 283 -32.04 8.47 19.91
CA ILE A 283 -32.95 8.63 18.75
C ILE A 283 -34.41 8.37 19.12
N GLU A 284 -34.68 7.35 19.94
CA GLU A 284 -36.04 7.04 20.39
C GLU A 284 -36.64 8.16 21.25
N SER A 285 -35.79 8.82 22.06
CA SER A 285 -36.19 9.95 22.91
C SER A 285 -36.26 11.30 22.18
N ALA A 286 -35.63 11.42 21.01
CA ALA A 286 -35.64 12.64 20.21
C ALA A 286 -36.92 12.79 19.36
N GLU A 287 -37.27 14.04 19.07
CA GLU A 287 -38.43 14.38 18.24
C GLU A 287 -38.06 15.34 17.09
N GLY A 288 -38.91 15.42 16.07
CA GLY A 288 -38.78 16.39 14.97
C GLY A 288 -37.46 16.29 14.18
N GLU A 289 -36.85 17.44 13.92
CA GLU A 289 -35.60 17.55 13.15
C GLU A 289 -34.43 16.84 13.83
N GLN A 290 -34.36 16.87 15.18
CA GLN A 290 -33.29 16.23 15.93
C GLN A 290 -33.31 14.70 15.76
N LYS A 291 -34.50 14.09 15.76
CA LYS A 291 -34.65 12.66 15.48
C LYS A 291 -34.15 12.30 14.08
N THR A 292 -34.51 13.11 13.08
CA THR A 292 -34.07 12.93 11.69
C THR A 292 -32.56 13.05 11.58
N PHE A 293 -31.96 14.07 12.20
CA PHE A 293 -30.52 14.28 12.23
C PHE A 293 -29.77 13.08 12.85
N LEU A 294 -30.16 12.65 14.06
CA LEU A 294 -29.51 11.54 14.76
C LEU A 294 -29.67 10.22 14.00
N THR A 295 -30.80 10.03 13.30
CA THR A 295 -31.02 8.86 12.44
C THR A 295 -30.03 8.86 11.28
N THR A 296 -29.89 9.98 10.57
CA THR A 296 -28.91 10.15 9.49
C THR A 296 -27.48 9.93 10.00
N LEU A 297 -27.13 10.51 11.15
CA LEU A 297 -25.82 10.33 11.77
C LEU A 297 -25.54 8.86 12.08
N ARG A 298 -26.49 8.14 12.69
CA ARG A 298 -26.34 6.70 12.98
C ARG A 298 -26.11 5.90 11.71
N ASP A 299 -26.85 6.19 10.64
CA ASP A 299 -26.74 5.44 9.39
C ASP A 299 -25.38 5.68 8.70
N ASN A 300 -24.87 6.92 8.74
CA ASN A 300 -23.52 7.28 8.29
C ASN A 300 -22.44 6.60 9.13
N LEU A 301 -22.51 6.70 10.46
CA LEU A 301 -21.58 6.05 11.39
C LEU A 301 -21.55 4.54 11.16
N THR A 302 -22.71 3.90 11.01
CA THR A 302 -22.81 2.46 10.77
C THR A 302 -22.10 2.06 9.47
N THR A 303 -22.32 2.82 8.40
CA THR A 303 -21.69 2.56 7.09
C THR A 303 -20.18 2.74 7.14
N LEU A 304 -19.70 3.85 7.71
CA LEU A 304 -18.28 4.15 7.81
C LEU A 304 -17.53 3.20 8.74
N VAL A 305 -18.14 2.81 9.86
CA VAL A 305 -17.58 1.81 10.78
C VAL A 305 -17.46 0.45 10.11
N GLN A 306 -18.49 0.01 9.38
CA GLN A 306 -18.44 -1.26 8.64
C GLN A 306 -17.34 -1.26 7.58
N GLU A 307 -17.16 -0.15 6.86
CA GLU A 307 -16.10 -0.03 5.87
C GLU A 307 -14.71 -0.05 6.51
N THR A 308 -14.53 0.71 7.59
CA THR A 308 -13.28 0.75 8.36
C THR A 308 -12.91 -0.64 8.91
N ASP A 309 -13.90 -1.35 9.47
CA ASP A 309 -13.72 -2.72 9.97
C ASP A 309 -13.35 -3.70 8.85
N ARG A 310 -14.01 -3.59 7.70
CA ARG A 310 -13.73 -4.43 6.53
C ARG A 310 -12.30 -4.24 6.05
N GLN A 311 -11.83 -2.99 5.98
CA GLN A 311 -10.46 -2.67 5.59
C GLN A 311 -9.45 -3.23 6.60
N ALA A 312 -9.67 -3.00 7.90
CA ALA A 312 -8.81 -3.55 8.95
C ALA A 312 -8.76 -5.09 8.91
N HIS A 313 -9.89 -5.75 8.64
CA HIS A 313 -9.95 -7.19 8.46
C HIS A 313 -9.15 -7.67 7.25
N ASN A 314 -9.24 -6.97 6.11
CA ASN A 314 -8.49 -7.34 4.90
C ASN A 314 -6.97 -7.18 5.11
N ILE A 315 -6.55 -6.10 5.78
CA ILE A 315 -5.13 -5.85 6.10
C ILE A 315 -4.61 -6.96 7.04
N ALA A 316 -5.36 -7.30 8.10
CA ALA A 316 -5.00 -8.37 9.01
C ALA A 316 -5.01 -9.76 8.34
N ALA A 317 -5.94 -10.01 7.41
CA ALA A 317 -6.01 -11.26 6.67
C ALA A 317 -4.77 -11.46 5.78
N LYS A 318 -4.32 -10.40 5.10
CA LYS A 318 -3.09 -10.42 4.32
C LYS A 318 -1.86 -10.70 5.19
N ALA A 319 -1.77 -10.05 6.36
CA ALA A 319 -0.70 -10.31 7.32
C ALA A 319 -0.70 -11.77 7.82
N VAL A 320 -1.88 -12.37 8.03
CA VAL A 320 -2.02 -13.80 8.37
C VAL A 320 -1.55 -14.70 7.22
N GLU A 321 -1.89 -14.38 5.98
CA GLU A 321 -1.44 -15.13 4.79
C GLU A 321 0.09 -15.09 4.68
N THR A 322 0.69 -13.91 4.81
CA THR A 322 2.15 -13.77 4.84
C THR A 322 2.79 -14.56 5.99
N LEU A 323 2.18 -14.53 7.19
CA LEU A 323 2.68 -15.32 8.31
C LEU A 323 2.63 -16.83 8.02
N GLN A 324 1.55 -17.30 7.39
CA GLN A 324 1.41 -18.70 6.99
C GLN A 324 2.47 -19.11 5.98
N GLU A 325 2.74 -18.29 4.99
CA GLU A 325 3.80 -18.55 4.00
C GLU A 325 5.18 -18.65 4.66
N ILE A 326 5.51 -17.72 5.57
CA ILE A 326 6.80 -17.70 6.26
C ILE A 326 6.92 -18.90 7.21
N VAL A 327 5.93 -19.15 8.07
CA VAL A 327 5.97 -20.22 9.07
C VAL A 327 6.13 -21.60 8.41
N ASN A 328 5.47 -21.82 7.27
CA ASN A 328 5.51 -23.10 6.55
C ASN A 328 6.70 -23.23 5.59
N SER A 329 7.51 -22.18 5.41
CA SER A 329 8.69 -22.23 4.52
C SER A 329 9.83 -23.05 5.12
N GLU A 330 10.44 -23.92 4.32
CA GLU A 330 11.69 -24.59 4.69
C GLU A 330 12.86 -23.59 4.75
N ASP A 331 12.86 -22.57 3.88
CA ASP A 331 13.80 -21.44 3.88
C ASP A 331 13.13 -20.21 4.50
N LEU A 332 13.27 -20.05 5.82
CA LEU A 332 12.75 -18.89 6.54
C LEU A 332 13.36 -17.58 6.03
N ASP A 333 14.66 -17.57 5.77
CA ASP A 333 15.41 -16.39 5.36
C ASP A 333 14.96 -15.87 4.00
N GLY A 334 14.84 -16.79 3.04
CA GLY A 334 14.33 -16.47 1.72
C GLY A 334 12.89 -15.98 1.78
N ALA A 335 12.03 -16.65 2.56
CA ALA A 335 10.62 -16.28 2.68
C ALA A 335 10.41 -14.91 3.35
N ILE A 336 11.17 -14.60 4.41
CA ILE A 336 11.12 -13.29 5.06
C ILE A 336 11.62 -12.21 4.09
N ARG A 337 12.76 -12.41 3.42
CA ARG A 337 13.31 -11.44 2.47
C ARG A 337 12.39 -11.17 1.29
N ALA A 338 11.71 -12.19 0.78
CA ALA A 338 10.73 -12.05 -0.30
C ALA A 338 9.49 -11.25 0.11
N ASN A 339 9.18 -11.20 1.41
CA ASN A 339 7.98 -10.56 1.95
C ASN A 339 8.29 -9.30 2.78
N LEU A 340 9.51 -8.75 2.72
CA LEU A 340 9.93 -7.64 3.60
C LEU A 340 9.01 -6.41 3.55
N GLU A 341 8.47 -6.09 2.37
CA GLU A 341 7.52 -4.98 2.21
C GLU A 341 6.19 -5.18 2.95
N GLY A 342 5.80 -6.44 3.21
CA GLY A 342 4.58 -6.79 3.94
C GLY A 342 4.78 -7.04 5.43
N ILE A 343 6.00 -6.88 5.94
CA ILE A 343 6.34 -7.06 7.35
C ILE A 343 6.30 -5.69 8.03
N ASP A 344 5.10 -5.31 8.48
CA ASP A 344 4.81 -4.06 9.19
C ASP A 344 4.34 -4.34 10.63
N ASP A 345 3.91 -3.29 11.33
CA ASP A 345 3.38 -3.42 12.69
C ASP A 345 2.13 -4.32 12.78
N THR A 346 1.32 -4.37 11.72
CA THR A 346 0.17 -5.28 11.68
C THR A 346 0.64 -6.73 11.63
N PHE A 347 1.63 -7.05 10.79
CA PHE A 347 2.23 -8.36 10.75
C PHE A 347 2.81 -8.76 12.11
N LEU A 348 3.55 -7.87 12.77
CA LEU A 348 4.12 -8.12 14.10
C LEU A 348 3.03 -8.35 15.16
N ALA A 349 1.94 -7.57 15.12
CA ALA A 349 0.79 -7.77 16.00
C ALA A 349 0.11 -9.14 15.76
N VAL A 350 -0.08 -9.54 14.50
CA VAL A 350 -0.61 -10.86 14.13
C VAL A 350 0.31 -11.97 14.62
N LEU A 351 1.62 -11.86 14.40
CA LEU A 351 2.62 -12.83 14.86
C LEU A 351 2.60 -12.97 16.39
N SER A 352 2.61 -11.86 17.12
CA SER A 352 2.54 -11.84 18.58
C SER A 352 1.24 -12.46 19.10
N ALA A 353 0.09 -12.12 18.51
CA ALA A 353 -1.20 -12.72 18.88
C ALA A 353 -1.22 -14.24 18.65
N ASN A 354 -0.63 -14.72 17.56
CA ASN A 354 -0.53 -16.14 17.27
C ASN A 354 0.44 -16.87 18.21
N LEU A 355 1.54 -16.22 18.59
CA LEU A 355 2.47 -16.74 19.59
C LEU A 355 1.78 -16.90 20.95
N GLN A 356 1.09 -15.86 21.44
CA GLN A 356 0.33 -15.91 22.69
C GLN A 356 -0.76 -16.98 22.67
N ASN A 357 -1.44 -17.15 21.54
CA ASN A 357 -2.46 -18.18 21.41
C ASN A 357 -1.85 -19.59 21.43
N ALA A 358 -0.72 -19.80 20.73
CA ALA A 358 0.01 -21.06 20.77
C ALA A 358 0.48 -21.40 22.20
N GLU A 359 0.92 -20.40 22.98
CA GLU A 359 1.27 -20.56 24.39
C GLU A 359 0.06 -20.95 25.24
N GLN A 360 -1.09 -20.28 25.07
CA GLN A 360 -2.33 -20.60 25.78
C GLN A 360 -2.84 -22.01 25.45
N GLN A 361 -2.70 -22.44 24.19
CA GLN A 361 -3.03 -23.79 23.74
C GLN A 361 -1.98 -24.84 24.13
N LYS A 362 -0.86 -24.43 24.75
CA LYS A 362 0.29 -25.29 25.10
C LYS A 362 0.87 -26.03 23.89
N ASN A 363 0.80 -25.45 22.69
CA ASN A 363 1.38 -26.02 21.49
C ASN A 363 2.85 -25.63 21.37
N SER A 364 3.73 -26.38 22.04
CA SER A 364 5.15 -26.07 22.13
C SER A 364 5.88 -26.01 20.79
N GLU A 365 5.48 -26.85 19.83
CA GLU A 365 6.08 -26.88 18.49
C GLU A 365 5.79 -25.59 17.73
N LEU A 366 4.52 -25.16 17.76
CA LEU A 366 4.11 -23.90 17.12
C LEU A 366 4.72 -22.68 17.82
N VAL A 367 4.80 -22.68 19.16
CA VAL A 367 5.46 -21.62 19.93
C VAL A 367 6.92 -21.47 19.49
N GLN A 368 7.67 -22.59 19.45
CA GLN A 368 9.08 -22.57 19.04
C GLN A 368 9.23 -22.04 17.61
N ARG A 369 8.36 -22.48 16.70
CA ARG A 369 8.40 -22.04 15.30
C ARG A 369 8.08 -20.55 15.15
N LEU A 370 7.06 -20.05 15.84
CA LEU A 370 6.69 -18.63 15.79
C LEU A 370 7.75 -17.74 16.46
N GLN A 371 8.40 -18.20 17.53
CA GLN A 371 9.54 -17.51 18.13
C GLN A 371 10.72 -17.42 17.18
N GLU A 372 11.05 -18.51 16.48
CA GLU A 372 12.11 -18.52 15.45
C GLU A 372 11.81 -17.51 14.33
N VAL A 373 10.56 -17.47 13.86
CA VAL A 373 10.11 -16.48 12.87
C VAL A 373 10.26 -15.06 13.42
N PHE A 374 9.79 -14.80 14.64
CA PHE A 374 9.89 -13.49 15.28
C PHE A 374 11.34 -13.01 15.38
N ASP A 375 12.23 -13.83 15.92
CA ASP A 375 13.64 -13.50 16.09
C ASP A 375 14.30 -13.23 14.73
N ARG A 376 13.97 -14.02 13.72
CA ARG A 376 14.55 -13.88 12.39
C ARG A 376 14.05 -12.65 11.64
N VAL A 377 12.75 -12.36 11.75
CA VAL A 377 12.15 -11.14 11.23
C VAL A 377 12.84 -9.92 11.85
N MET A 378 12.99 -9.89 13.18
CA MET A 378 13.69 -8.80 13.88
C MET A 378 15.15 -8.64 13.44
N SER A 379 15.87 -9.76 13.22
CA SER A 379 17.24 -9.74 12.71
C SER A 379 17.33 -9.13 11.31
N ILE A 380 16.49 -9.59 10.38
CA ILE A 380 16.50 -9.13 8.98
C ILE A 380 16.06 -7.66 8.86
N MET A 381 15.08 -7.23 9.67
CA MET A 381 14.68 -5.82 9.74
C MET A 381 15.84 -4.94 10.23
N GLN A 382 16.61 -5.40 11.23
CA GLN A 382 17.81 -4.68 11.70
C GLN A 382 18.92 -4.64 10.64
N GLU A 383 19.10 -5.72 9.88
CA GLU A 383 20.04 -5.79 8.76
C GLU A 383 19.64 -4.86 7.60
N SER A 384 18.34 -4.67 7.39
CA SER A 384 17.78 -3.84 6.32
C SER A 384 17.60 -2.37 6.72
N ALA A 385 17.64 -2.05 8.01
CA ALA A 385 17.49 -0.69 8.52
C ALA A 385 18.52 0.28 7.89
N PRO A 386 18.20 1.57 7.67
CA PRO A 386 19.18 2.54 7.22
C PRO A 386 20.39 2.63 8.16
N PRO A 387 21.62 2.89 7.66
CA PRO A 387 22.82 2.95 8.49
C PRO A 387 22.73 3.87 9.73
N PRO A 388 22.09 5.07 9.66
CA PRO A 388 21.87 5.89 10.86
C PRO A 388 20.99 5.19 11.91
N LEU A 389 19.92 4.50 11.51
CA LEU A 389 19.02 3.79 12.42
C LEU A 389 19.72 2.61 13.10
N ARG A 390 20.60 1.90 12.37
CA ARG A 390 21.43 0.83 12.95
C ARG A 390 22.35 1.36 14.05
N LEU A 391 22.98 2.51 13.83
CA LEU A 391 23.79 3.16 14.84
C LEU A 391 22.95 3.49 16.08
N ILE A 392 21.76 4.08 15.92
CA ILE A 392 20.88 4.39 17.05
C ILE A 392 20.53 3.12 17.84
N ASN A 393 20.14 2.04 17.16
CA ASN A 393 19.83 0.76 17.81
C ASN A 393 21.03 0.15 18.55
N GLU A 394 22.25 0.29 18.01
CA GLU A 394 23.49 -0.12 18.69
C GLU A 394 23.69 0.69 19.98
N LEU A 395 23.54 2.01 19.92
CA LEU A 395 23.73 2.93 21.05
C LEU A 395 22.70 2.73 22.17
N ILE A 396 21.45 2.39 21.82
CA ILE A 396 20.40 2.08 22.78
C ILE A 396 20.75 0.82 23.59
N ARG A 397 21.38 -0.19 22.96
CA ARG A 397 21.75 -1.46 23.62
C ARG A 397 22.95 -1.34 24.55
N VAL A 398 23.80 -0.34 24.37
CA VAL A 398 24.87 -0.04 25.33
C VAL A 398 24.20 0.30 26.67
N PRO A 399 24.63 -0.21 27.83
CA PRO A 399 23.95 0.11 29.09
C PRO A 399 24.12 1.57 29.54
N ASP A 400 25.22 2.19 29.13
CA ASP A 400 25.69 3.48 29.65
C ASP A 400 25.87 4.50 28.51
N VAL A 401 25.42 5.74 28.73
CA VAL A 401 25.52 6.83 27.74
C VAL A 401 26.99 7.25 27.56
N GLU A 402 27.79 7.23 28.62
CA GLU A 402 29.21 7.60 28.54
C GLU A 402 30.01 6.62 27.67
N GLN A 403 29.67 5.34 27.70
CA GLN A 403 30.25 4.34 26.80
C GLN A 403 29.79 4.54 25.35
N ALA A 404 28.54 4.94 25.15
CA ALA A 404 27.99 5.25 23.83
C ALA A 404 28.64 6.51 23.21
N ARG A 405 29.09 7.49 24.02
CA ARG A 405 29.74 8.73 23.54
C ARG A 405 30.96 8.49 22.65
N ALA A 406 31.76 7.45 22.93
CA ALA A 406 32.93 7.13 22.10
C ALA A 406 32.52 6.69 20.68
N THR A 407 31.51 5.83 20.58
CA THR A 407 30.94 5.37 19.30
C THR A 407 30.27 6.51 18.54
N ILE A 408 29.50 7.35 19.25
CA ILE A 408 28.87 8.55 18.69
C ILE A 408 29.92 9.49 18.11
N LYS A 409 30.97 9.82 18.88
CA LYS A 409 32.03 10.73 18.41
C LYS A 409 32.76 10.18 17.18
N ALA A 410 32.92 8.87 17.07
CA ALA A 410 33.57 8.24 15.94
C ALA A 410 32.69 8.20 14.69
N ARG A 411 31.39 7.91 14.85
CA ARG A 411 30.49 7.53 13.74
C ARG A 411 29.41 8.55 13.40
N ALA A 412 29.00 9.41 14.33
CA ALA A 412 28.00 10.45 14.04
C ALA A 412 28.39 11.36 12.85
N PRO A 413 29.67 11.75 12.65
CA PRO A 413 30.07 12.53 11.48
C PRO A 413 29.84 11.84 10.13
N GLU A 414 29.72 10.50 10.08
CA GLU A 414 29.39 9.75 8.86
C GLU A 414 27.98 10.08 8.33
N PHE A 415 27.07 10.52 9.22
CA PHE A 415 25.65 10.72 8.93
C PHE A 415 25.23 12.19 9.00
N GLY A 416 25.98 13.04 9.70
CA GLY A 416 25.69 14.47 9.79
C GLY A 416 24.33 14.78 10.42
N PRO A 417 23.68 15.90 10.03
CA PRO A 417 22.40 16.32 10.61
C PRO A 417 21.25 15.32 10.45
N SER A 418 21.32 14.43 9.44
CA SER A 418 20.31 13.40 9.21
C SER A 418 20.15 12.43 10.40
N LEU A 419 21.23 12.22 11.17
CA LEU A 419 21.19 11.40 12.39
C LEU A 419 20.33 12.06 13.48
N LEU A 420 20.44 13.39 13.64
CA LEU A 420 19.69 14.14 14.65
C LEU A 420 18.21 14.20 14.30
N GLN A 421 17.89 14.41 13.02
CA GLN A 421 16.51 14.35 12.53
C GLN A 421 15.88 12.99 12.80
N LEU A 422 16.63 11.90 12.62
CA LEU A 422 16.13 10.56 12.92
C LEU A 422 15.89 10.35 14.43
N PHE A 423 16.75 10.87 15.30
CA PHE A 423 16.48 10.89 16.74
C PHE A 423 15.18 11.65 17.05
N ASP A 424 14.96 12.80 16.42
CA ASP A 424 13.75 13.62 16.62
C ASP A 424 12.48 12.88 16.21
N VAL A 425 12.50 12.19 15.08
CA VAL A 425 11.38 11.35 14.62
C VAL A 425 11.07 10.24 15.62
N LEU A 426 12.08 9.45 16.02
CA LEU A 426 11.90 8.36 16.99
C LEU A 426 11.41 8.85 18.34
N MET A 427 11.90 10.01 18.78
CA MET A 427 11.47 10.62 20.02
C MET A 427 10.02 11.10 19.97
N THR A 428 9.61 11.68 18.86
CA THR A 428 8.22 12.12 18.63
C THR A 428 7.27 10.93 18.64
N GLU A 429 7.65 9.84 17.98
CA GLU A 429 6.87 8.60 17.93
C GLU A 429 6.74 7.93 19.30
N LEU A 430 7.80 7.94 20.12
CA LEU A 430 7.72 7.44 21.49
C LEU A 430 6.87 8.31 22.41
N ALA A 431 6.81 9.62 22.15
CA ALA A 431 5.99 10.55 22.90
C ALA A 431 4.49 10.38 22.60
N THR A 432 4.12 9.97 21.38
CA THR A 432 2.71 9.69 21.04
C THR A 432 2.20 8.37 21.64
N GLN A 433 3.09 7.41 21.90
CA GLN A 433 2.75 6.10 22.46
C GLN A 433 2.79 6.04 24.00
N GLY A 434 3.45 6.99 24.67
CA GLY A 434 3.62 7.02 26.12
C GLY A 434 2.94 8.23 26.77
N GLY A 435 2.10 8.00 27.78
CA GLY A 435 1.51 9.06 28.59
C GLY A 435 2.55 10.00 29.26
N PRO A 436 2.11 11.06 29.96
CA PRO A 436 3.00 12.08 30.48
C PRO A 436 3.97 11.47 31.51
N GLY A 437 5.27 11.46 31.19
CA GLY A 437 6.30 10.81 32.01
C GLY A 437 7.18 9.92 31.15
N GLY A 438 8.16 10.53 30.48
CA GLY A 438 9.01 9.88 29.48
C GLY A 438 9.51 8.50 29.92
N SER A 439 9.24 7.50 29.08
CA SER A 439 9.78 6.14 29.20
C SER A 439 11.30 6.18 29.49
N PRO A 440 11.89 5.23 30.25
CA PRO A 440 13.35 5.12 30.38
C PRO A 440 14.09 5.13 29.03
N VAL A 441 13.42 4.65 27.98
CA VAL A 441 13.91 4.69 26.59
C VAL A 441 13.91 6.11 26.04
N MET A 442 12.90 6.92 26.34
CA MET A 442 12.79 8.33 25.96
C MET A 442 13.95 9.14 26.53
N ILE A 443 14.19 9.01 27.84
CA ILE A 443 15.29 9.70 28.55
C ILE A 443 16.64 9.28 27.95
N ARG A 444 16.78 7.99 27.64
CA ARG A 444 18.00 7.46 27.01
C ARG A 444 18.21 8.03 25.62
N LEU A 445 17.18 8.08 24.78
CA LEU A 445 17.25 8.64 23.43
C LEU A 445 17.60 10.12 23.44
N GLN A 446 17.02 10.90 24.36
CA GLN A 446 17.38 12.31 24.55
C GLN A 446 18.88 12.47 24.85
N ALA A 447 19.41 11.70 25.80
CA ALA A 447 20.83 11.77 26.17
C ALA A 447 21.76 11.35 25.01
N LEU A 448 21.37 10.36 24.21
CA LEU A 448 22.13 9.93 23.02
C LEU A 448 22.09 10.99 21.90
N ARG A 449 20.94 11.64 21.70
CA ARG A 449 20.80 12.74 20.74
C ARG A 449 21.67 13.93 21.14
N GLU A 450 21.67 14.33 22.41
CA GLU A 450 22.52 15.42 22.91
C GLU A 450 24.00 15.12 22.64
N ALA A 451 24.45 13.91 22.97
CA ALA A 451 25.81 13.48 22.68
C ALA A 451 26.14 13.48 21.16
N ALA A 452 25.16 13.16 20.31
CA ALA A 452 25.32 13.22 18.86
C ALA A 452 25.41 14.66 18.35
N ALA A 453 24.61 15.58 18.89
CA ALA A 453 24.65 17.01 18.55
C ALA A 453 26.01 17.62 18.93
N GLU A 454 26.51 17.31 20.13
CA GLU A 454 27.85 17.71 20.58
C GLU A 454 28.95 17.19 19.64
N ALA A 455 28.85 15.93 19.20
CA ALA A 455 29.83 15.32 18.29
C ALA A 455 29.81 15.94 16.88
N LEU A 456 28.64 16.43 16.44
CA LEU A 456 28.45 17.08 15.15
C LEU A 456 28.78 18.58 15.16
N GLY A 457 29.08 19.14 16.33
CA GLY A 457 29.43 20.55 16.48
C GLY A 457 28.24 21.51 16.38
N GLU A 458 27.02 21.00 16.50
CA GLU A 458 25.85 21.85 16.74
C GLU A 458 25.96 22.39 18.17
N LYS A 459 26.08 23.72 18.29
CA LYS A 459 26.01 24.36 19.60
C LYS A 459 24.64 24.05 20.19
N SER A 460 24.61 23.50 21.40
CA SER A 460 23.40 23.52 22.21
C SER A 460 23.01 25.00 22.39
N ASP A 461 22.00 25.46 21.67
CA ASP A 461 21.33 26.68 22.08
C ASP A 461 20.74 26.37 23.46
N GLY A 462 21.34 26.98 24.48
CA GLY A 462 20.92 26.89 25.87
C GLY A 462 19.60 27.61 26.08
N GLY A 463 18.53 27.09 25.48
CA GLY A 463 17.15 27.42 25.78
C GLY A 463 16.63 26.47 26.84
N SER A 464 16.77 26.87 28.10
CA SER A 464 16.04 26.28 29.22
C SER A 464 14.54 26.38 28.97
N GLY A 465 13.96 25.31 28.44
CA GLY A 465 12.52 25.13 28.27
C GLY A 465 12.15 23.72 28.67
N THR A 466 12.46 23.33 29.90
CA THR A 466 11.92 22.11 30.50
C THR A 466 10.40 22.22 30.56
N PRO A 467 9.60 21.35 29.92
CA PRO A 467 8.22 21.16 30.34
C PRO A 467 8.31 20.44 31.68
N ILE A 468 8.05 21.16 32.77
CA ILE A 468 7.91 20.57 34.09
C ILE A 468 6.63 19.72 34.07
N ILE A 469 6.75 18.41 33.91
CA ILE A 469 5.67 17.47 34.23
C ILE A 469 5.75 17.20 35.73
N ARG A 470 4.84 17.81 36.51
CA ARG A 470 4.57 17.39 37.89
C ARG A 470 3.48 16.33 37.86
N LEU A 471 3.86 15.07 38.05
CA LEU A 471 2.92 14.00 38.43
C LEU A 471 3.14 13.68 39.91
N GLY A 472 2.06 13.87 40.68
CA GLY A 472 2.07 13.85 42.13
C GLY A 472 2.27 12.48 42.79
N ASP A 473 2.40 12.54 44.11
CA ASP A 473 2.78 11.48 45.04
C ASP A 473 1.70 10.40 45.22
N ARG A 474 1.83 9.22 44.58
CA ARG A 474 1.17 7.98 45.07
C ARG A 474 1.98 6.71 44.75
N GLU A 475 2.42 6.04 45.81
CA GLU A 475 2.90 4.65 45.80
C GLU A 475 1.76 3.67 45.49
N ILE A 476 1.97 2.75 44.52
CA ILE A 476 1.11 1.58 44.32
C ILE A 476 1.98 0.32 44.30
N LYS A 477 1.67 -0.60 45.21
CA LYS A 477 2.36 -1.88 45.44
C LYS A 477 1.68 -3.00 44.64
N PRO A 478 2.42 -3.90 43.97
CA PRO A 478 1.82 -4.97 43.16
C PRO A 478 1.32 -6.16 44.01
N PRO A 479 0.23 -6.85 43.61
CA PRO A 479 -0.16 -8.11 44.23
C PRO A 479 0.59 -9.32 43.65
N ALA A 480 0.83 -10.32 44.51
CA ALA A 480 1.55 -11.56 44.26
C ALA A 480 0.73 -12.60 43.47
N PRO A 481 1.37 -13.61 42.84
CA PRO A 481 0.71 -14.52 41.89
C PRO A 481 0.03 -15.70 42.59
N LYS A 482 -0.96 -16.32 41.92
CA LYS A 482 -1.52 -17.63 42.29
C LYS A 482 -1.41 -18.63 41.14
N ALA A 483 -1.12 -19.86 41.53
CA ALA A 483 -0.80 -21.02 40.70
C ALA A 483 -2.01 -21.91 40.39
N ASP A 484 -1.87 -22.60 39.25
CA ASP A 484 -2.32 -23.93 38.82
C ASP A 484 -3.81 -24.34 38.83
N GLY A 485 -4.21 -24.92 37.68
CA GLY A 485 -5.45 -25.68 37.51
C GLY A 485 -5.61 -26.25 36.09
N ASP A 486 -5.51 -27.57 35.98
CA ASP A 486 -5.33 -28.41 34.79
C ASP A 486 -6.63 -28.73 34.01
N GLY A 487 -6.51 -29.24 32.75
CA GLY A 487 -7.51 -30.19 32.21
C GLY A 487 -8.18 -29.96 30.84
N ARG A 488 -7.48 -30.35 29.75
CA ARG A 488 -7.90 -31.09 28.52
C ARG A 488 -9.14 -30.69 27.68
N GLY A 489 -8.94 -30.62 26.35
CA GLY A 489 -9.89 -31.18 25.37
C GLY A 489 -9.99 -30.55 23.96
N SER A 490 -9.12 -30.98 23.04
CA SER A 490 -9.31 -31.20 21.59
C SER A 490 -9.73 -30.08 20.60
N SER A 491 -8.90 -30.05 19.53
CA SER A 491 -9.15 -29.84 18.09
C SER A 491 -9.17 -28.42 17.48
N GLU A 492 -8.45 -28.36 16.35
CA GLU A 492 -8.36 -27.32 15.30
C GLU A 492 -7.32 -26.22 15.53
N SER A 493 -6.10 -26.55 15.13
CA SER A 493 -4.99 -25.63 14.88
C SER A 493 -5.37 -24.63 13.78
N GLY A 494 -5.68 -23.40 14.19
CA GLY A 494 -5.98 -22.28 13.31
C GLY A 494 -5.27 -21.03 13.80
N ILE A 495 -4.54 -20.38 12.90
CA ILE A 495 -3.94 -19.06 13.09
C ILE A 495 -5.08 -18.05 13.32
N VAL A 496 -4.96 -17.22 14.35
CA VAL A 496 -6.04 -16.34 14.81
C VAL A 496 -5.82 -14.91 14.34
N LEU A 497 -6.90 -14.30 13.86
CA LEU A 497 -6.96 -12.90 13.47
C LEU A 497 -7.09 -12.01 14.73
N PRO A 498 -6.33 -10.91 14.85
CA PRO A 498 -6.28 -10.06 16.04
C PRO A 498 -7.62 -9.41 16.42
N PHE A 499 -8.61 -9.37 15.52
CA PHE A 499 -9.90 -8.71 15.73
C PHE A 499 -11.07 -9.66 16.02
N THR A 500 -10.82 -10.95 16.15
CA THR A 500 -11.89 -11.91 16.49
C THR A 500 -12.08 -12.01 18.00
N ARG A 501 -12.96 -11.16 18.56
CA ARG A 501 -13.47 -11.38 19.92
C ARG A 501 -14.22 -12.71 19.94
N ASN A 502 -13.59 -13.73 20.53
CA ASN A 502 -14.23 -15.02 20.79
C ASN A 502 -15.46 -14.80 21.68
N ARG A 503 -16.66 -14.96 21.11
CA ARG A 503 -17.91 -15.01 21.88
C ARG A 503 -17.88 -16.31 22.70
N PRO A 504 -18.11 -16.28 24.03
CA PRO A 504 -18.19 -17.52 24.79
C PRO A 504 -19.39 -18.33 24.28
N LYS A 505 -19.15 -19.60 23.93
CA LYS A 505 -20.22 -20.58 23.66
C LYS A 505 -21.12 -20.63 24.89
N LYS A 506 -22.39 -20.28 24.73
CA LYS A 506 -23.43 -20.65 25.71
C LYS A 506 -23.52 -22.17 25.73
N SER A 507 -23.58 -22.69 26.96
CA SER A 507 -23.72 -24.09 27.37
C SER A 507 -24.57 -24.97 26.46
#